data_AF-D9QI96-F1
#
_entry.id   AF-D9QI96-F1
#
_cell.length_a   1.000
_cell.length_b   1.000
_cell.length_c   1.000
_cell.angle_alpha   90.00
_cell.angle_beta   90.00
_cell.angle_gamma   90.00
#
_symmetry.space_group_name_H-M   'P 1'
#
loop_
_entity.id
_entity.type
_entity.pdbx_description
1 polymer ?
#
loop_
_entity_poly.entity_id
_entity_poly.type
_entity_poly.pdbx_seq_one_letter_code
_entity_poly.pdbx_strand_id
1 'polypeptide(L)'
;MTLLMKSEFAAHQGVGASAVSNWAKKGLLVFGADPARPGKELVDVEKSVLLIRGTIDQTRGRPRSAEAAQVEQGEAAVPAAATVARVMALSGPEAARMEEMRERTLGRRIENEKNLGRLVQLPEVERRTADRGRLIRERTLSLLRQQSERVAAETDPRKIYALQAEEFEQLFTRLADEIEAEASAEAQADAVLATIADNAEDDEAEAA
;
A
#
# COMPACT_ATOMS: atom_id res chain seq x y z
N MET A 1 -21.34 8.14 26.95
CA MET A 1 -20.09 7.96 27.70
C MET A 1 -20.32 6.98 28.85
N THR A 2 -20.40 5.70 28.51
CA THR A 2 -20.44 4.63 29.49
C THR A 2 -19.01 4.36 29.95
N LEU A 3 -18.74 4.49 31.25
CA LEU A 3 -17.45 4.21 31.88
C LEU A 3 -17.57 2.91 32.68
N LEU A 4 -16.78 1.89 32.34
CA LEU A 4 -16.83 0.58 32.99
C LEU A 4 -15.47 0.16 33.55
N MET A 5 -15.47 -0.69 34.58
CA MET A 5 -14.23 -1.35 34.99
C MET A 5 -13.76 -2.34 33.92
N LYS A 6 -12.47 -2.65 33.89
CA LYS A 6 -11.89 -3.60 32.91
C LYS A 6 -12.58 -4.96 32.90
N SER A 7 -13.00 -5.45 34.08
CA SER A 7 -13.74 -6.70 34.23
C SER A 7 -15.16 -6.63 33.64
N GLU A 8 -15.85 -5.51 33.83
CA GLU A 8 -17.19 -5.28 33.30
C GLU A 8 -17.15 -5.05 31.79
N PHE A 9 -16.12 -4.35 31.29
CA PHE A 9 -15.87 -4.19 29.87
C PHE A 9 -15.59 -5.54 29.18
N ALA A 10 -14.85 -6.45 29.84
CA ALA A 10 -14.60 -7.80 29.34
C ALA A 10 -15.92 -8.58 29.16
N ALA A 11 -16.79 -8.54 30.18
CA ALA A 11 -18.11 -9.17 30.13
C ALA A 11 -19.00 -8.56 29.03
N HIS A 12 -18.99 -7.22 28.90
CA HIS A 12 -19.75 -6.51 27.87
C HIS A 12 -19.30 -6.86 26.44
N GLN A 13 -18.02 -7.18 26.23
CA GLN A 13 -17.48 -7.56 24.91
C GLN A 13 -17.47 -9.07 24.68
N GLY A 14 -17.88 -9.89 25.65
CA GLY A 14 -17.83 -11.35 25.53
C GLY A 14 -16.40 -11.91 25.41
N VAL A 15 -15.39 -11.20 25.92
CA VAL A 15 -13.98 -11.61 25.86
C VAL A 15 -13.40 -11.88 27.23
N GLY A 16 -12.39 -12.75 27.31
CA GLY A 16 -11.69 -13.03 28.56
C GLY A 16 -10.89 -11.84 29.10
N ALA A 17 -10.73 -11.75 30.43
CA ALA A 17 -9.98 -10.67 31.09
C ALA A 17 -8.53 -10.51 30.59
N SER A 18 -7.91 -11.60 30.13
CA SER A 18 -6.58 -11.59 29.51
C SER A 18 -6.55 -10.78 28.20
N ALA A 19 -7.61 -10.85 27.38
CA ALA A 19 -7.70 -10.08 26.14
C ALA A 19 -7.74 -8.57 26.40
N VAL A 20 -8.55 -8.16 27.40
CA VAL A 20 -8.64 -6.75 27.81
C VAL A 20 -7.32 -6.24 28.39
N SER A 21 -6.59 -7.07 29.15
CA SER A 21 -5.23 -6.71 29.61
C SER A 21 -4.25 -6.50 28.45
N ASN A 22 -4.32 -7.35 27.43
CA ASN A 22 -3.50 -7.20 26.23
C ASN A 22 -3.89 -5.97 25.41
N TRP A 23 -5.18 -5.64 25.31
CA TRP A 23 -5.65 -4.42 24.66
C TRP A 23 -5.21 -3.16 25.41
N ALA A 24 -5.22 -3.19 26.75
CA ALA A 24 -4.69 -2.11 27.56
C ALA A 24 -3.18 -1.89 27.30
N LYS A 25 -2.39 -2.98 27.26
CA LYS A 25 -0.94 -2.91 26.95
C LYS A 25 -0.65 -2.41 25.54
N LYS A 26 -1.53 -2.70 24.58
CA LYS A 26 -1.43 -2.25 23.19
C LYS A 26 -1.99 -0.84 22.97
N GLY A 27 -2.47 -0.15 24.02
CA GLY A 27 -3.03 1.19 23.91
C GLY A 27 -4.38 1.26 23.19
N LEU A 28 -5.12 0.15 23.12
CA LEU A 28 -6.40 0.05 22.40
C LEU A 28 -7.62 0.40 23.28
N LEU A 29 -7.40 0.76 24.55
CA LEU A 29 -8.44 1.18 25.48
C LEU A 29 -8.26 2.66 25.83
N VAL A 30 -9.37 3.40 25.78
CA VAL A 30 -9.41 4.79 26.24
C VAL A 30 -9.90 4.81 27.68
N PHE A 31 -9.12 5.44 28.56
CA PHE A 31 -9.47 5.60 29.95
C PHE A 31 -10.03 7.00 30.21
N GLY A 32 -11.16 7.06 30.93
CA GLY A 32 -11.76 8.27 31.45
C GLY A 32 -11.68 8.30 32.97
N ALA A 33 -11.58 9.50 33.54
CA ALA A 33 -11.65 9.69 34.98
C ALA A 33 -13.07 9.36 35.49
N ASP A 34 -13.17 8.55 36.54
CA ASP A 34 -14.45 8.26 37.19
C ASP A 34 -14.99 9.53 37.87
N PRO A 35 -16.19 10.02 37.51
CA PRO A 35 -16.81 11.17 38.16
C PRO A 35 -17.21 10.90 39.62
N ALA A 36 -17.31 9.64 40.06
CA ALA A 36 -17.68 9.27 41.42
C ALA A 36 -16.47 9.04 42.35
N ARG A 37 -15.27 8.80 41.81
CA ARG A 37 -14.04 8.54 42.59
C ARG A 37 -12.81 9.15 41.90
N PRO A 38 -12.39 10.36 42.29
CA PRO A 38 -11.23 11.01 41.67
C PRO A 38 -9.97 10.17 41.89
N GLY A 39 -9.28 9.83 40.79
CA GLY A 39 -8.06 9.01 40.78
C GLY A 39 -8.24 7.56 40.33
N LYS A 40 -9.47 7.10 40.05
CA LYS A 40 -9.69 5.81 39.38
C LYS A 40 -10.03 6.02 37.91
N GLU A 41 -9.31 5.29 37.06
CA GLU A 41 -9.51 5.28 35.62
C GLU A 41 -10.46 4.14 35.22
N LEU A 42 -11.54 4.51 34.52
CA LEU A 42 -12.51 3.58 33.96
C LEU A 42 -12.39 3.58 32.43
N VAL A 43 -12.76 2.46 31.80
CA VAL A 43 -12.71 2.32 30.35
C VAL A 43 -13.90 3.02 29.73
N ASP A 44 -13.66 3.98 28.82
CA ASP A 44 -14.68 4.59 27.97
C ASP A 44 -15.08 3.56 26.90
N VAL A 45 -16.27 2.99 27.08
CA VAL A 45 -16.74 1.84 26.28
C VAL A 45 -16.86 2.22 24.81
N GLU A 46 -17.44 3.37 24.51
CA GLU A 46 -17.75 3.79 23.14
C GLU A 46 -16.47 4.02 22.34
N LYS A 47 -15.51 4.76 22.92
CA LYS A 47 -14.24 5.05 22.25
C LYS A 47 -13.34 3.82 22.13
N SER A 48 -13.30 2.99 23.16
CA SER A 48 -12.50 1.76 23.15
C SER A 48 -13.02 0.76 22.13
N VAL A 49 -14.34 0.63 21.97
CA VAL A 49 -14.95 -0.24 20.95
C VAL A 49 -14.64 0.23 19.53
N LEU A 50 -14.68 1.55 19.29
CA LEU A 50 -14.32 2.11 17.98
C LEU A 50 -12.85 1.83 17.63
N LEU A 51 -11.92 2.02 18.59
CA LEU A 51 -10.50 1.72 18.38
C LEU A 51 -10.25 0.23 18.17
N ILE A 52 -10.90 -0.64 18.95
CA ILE A 52 -10.78 -2.09 18.83
C ILE A 52 -11.27 -2.55 17.46
N ARG A 53 -12.44 -2.09 17.00
CA ARG A 53 -13.00 -2.46 15.68
C ARG A 53 -12.18 -1.91 14.52
N GLY A 54 -11.56 -0.75 14.69
CA GLY A 54 -10.68 -0.16 13.67
C GLY A 54 -9.31 -0.82 13.56
N THR A 55 -8.84 -1.49 14.62
CA THR A 55 -7.45 -2.00 14.70
C THR A 55 -7.35 -3.52 14.70
N ILE A 56 -8.38 -4.24 15.17
CA ILE A 56 -8.37 -5.70 15.25
C ILE A 56 -9.26 -6.28 14.15
N ASP A 57 -8.62 -7.01 13.22
CA ASP A 57 -9.29 -7.82 12.22
C ASP A 57 -10.03 -9.00 12.88
N GLN A 58 -11.36 -8.95 12.85
CA GLN A 58 -12.23 -9.95 13.46
C GLN A 58 -12.20 -11.30 12.75
N THR A 59 -11.62 -11.38 11.55
CA THR A 59 -11.49 -12.62 10.78
C THR A 59 -10.17 -13.36 11.07
N ARG A 60 -9.23 -12.72 11.79
CA ARG A 60 -7.92 -13.29 12.12
C ARG A 60 -7.82 -13.63 13.61
N GLY A 61 -8.46 -14.73 14.00
CA GLY A 61 -8.37 -15.29 15.34
C GLY A 61 -9.34 -16.44 15.56
N ARG A 62 -8.82 -17.61 15.97
CA ARG A 62 -9.60 -18.81 16.25
C ARG A 62 -10.71 -18.51 17.28
N PRO A 63 -12.01 -18.70 16.97
CA PRO A 63 -13.06 -18.56 17.95
C PRO A 63 -12.86 -19.60 19.06
N ARG A 64 -12.82 -19.13 20.31
CA ARG A 64 -12.73 -19.98 21.52
C ARG A 64 -13.98 -19.85 22.40
N SER A 65 -15.15 -19.59 21.81
CA SER A 65 -16.40 -19.81 22.54
C SER A 65 -16.80 -21.28 22.38
N ALA A 66 -17.05 -21.95 23.51
CA ALA A 66 -17.54 -23.33 23.53
C ALA A 66 -18.92 -23.49 22.85
N GLU A 67 -19.64 -22.40 22.60
CA GLU A 67 -20.85 -22.39 21.77
C GLU A 67 -20.57 -22.51 20.27
N ALA A 68 -19.38 -22.10 19.79
CA ALA A 68 -18.98 -22.35 18.40
C ALA A 68 -18.59 -23.82 18.16
N ALA A 69 -18.19 -24.55 19.21
CA ALA A 69 -17.86 -25.98 19.13
C ALA A 69 -19.09 -26.89 18.98
N GLN A 70 -20.30 -26.39 19.28
CA GLN A 70 -21.54 -27.14 19.03
C GLN A 70 -22.09 -26.95 17.61
N VAL A 71 -21.59 -25.97 16.86
CA VAL A 71 -21.86 -25.87 15.41
C VAL A 71 -20.97 -26.85 14.62
N GLU A 72 -19.78 -27.18 15.12
CA GLU A 72 -18.84 -28.11 14.47
C GLU A 72 -19.14 -29.61 14.67
N GLN A 73 -20.17 -30.00 15.45
CA GLN A 73 -20.62 -31.40 15.54
C GLN A 73 -22.01 -31.65 14.93
N GLY A 74 -22.56 -30.65 14.24
CA GLY A 74 -23.85 -30.73 13.54
C GLY A 74 -23.77 -30.76 12.00
N GLU A 75 -22.60 -30.59 11.40
CA GLU A 75 -22.43 -30.79 9.95
C GLU A 75 -22.18 -32.27 9.65
N ALA A 76 -23.28 -33.01 9.69
CA ALA A 76 -23.42 -34.20 8.89
C ALA A 76 -22.99 -33.88 7.45
N ALA A 77 -22.14 -34.73 6.88
CA ALA A 77 -21.62 -34.65 5.53
C ALA A 77 -22.69 -34.21 4.53
N VAL A 78 -22.68 -32.92 4.19
CA VAL A 78 -23.35 -32.43 3.00
C VAL A 78 -22.39 -32.74 1.85
N PRO A 79 -22.81 -33.47 0.80
CA PRO A 79 -21.91 -33.81 -0.28
C PRO A 79 -21.37 -32.53 -0.92
N ALA A 80 -20.05 -32.49 -1.12
CA ALA A 80 -19.28 -31.39 -1.73
C ALA A 80 -19.75 -30.97 -3.14
N ALA A 81 -20.76 -31.64 -3.70
CA ALA A 81 -21.44 -31.24 -4.92
C ALA A 81 -22.38 -30.02 -4.72
N ALA A 82 -22.82 -29.71 -3.50
CA ALA A 82 -23.81 -28.66 -3.24
C ALA A 82 -23.21 -27.24 -3.07
N THR A 83 -21.92 -27.12 -2.74
CA THR A 83 -21.27 -25.82 -2.52
C THR A 83 -20.82 -25.16 -3.83
N VAL A 84 -20.58 -25.97 -4.89
CA VAL A 84 -20.37 -25.47 -6.26
C VAL A 84 -21.71 -25.10 -6.91
N ALA A 85 -22.83 -25.72 -6.49
CA ALA A 85 -24.15 -25.49 -7.05
C ALA A 85 -24.85 -24.20 -6.55
N ARG A 86 -24.42 -23.57 -5.46
CA ARG A 86 -24.96 -22.26 -5.03
C ARG A 86 -24.30 -21.06 -5.70
N VAL A 87 -23.34 -21.30 -6.62
CA VAL A 87 -22.87 -20.32 -7.60
C VAL A 87 -23.76 -20.35 -8.86
N MET A 88 -24.74 -21.26 -8.95
CA MET A 88 -25.62 -21.31 -10.13
C MET A 88 -26.60 -20.14 -10.17
N ALA A 89 -26.37 -19.31 -11.19
CA ALA A 89 -27.26 -18.32 -11.80
C ALA A 89 -27.58 -17.08 -10.97
N LEU A 90 -26.56 -16.28 -10.65
CA LEU A 90 -26.77 -14.83 -10.64
C LEU A 90 -27.39 -14.47 -12.00
N SER A 91 -28.55 -13.81 -12.00
CA SER A 91 -29.13 -13.33 -13.24
C SER A 91 -28.10 -12.42 -13.95
N GLY A 92 -28.05 -12.42 -15.28
CA GLY A 92 -27.16 -11.55 -16.06
C GLY A 92 -26.99 -10.12 -15.51
N PRO A 93 -28.08 -9.42 -15.07
CA PRO A 93 -27.95 -8.10 -14.45
C PRO A 93 -27.35 -8.09 -13.03
N GLU A 94 -27.51 -9.15 -12.23
CA GLU A 94 -26.89 -9.25 -10.89
C GLU A 94 -25.40 -9.55 -10.99
N ALA A 95 -24.99 -10.40 -11.94
CA ALA A 95 -23.59 -10.63 -12.25
C ALA A 95 -22.89 -9.33 -12.71
N ALA A 96 -23.55 -8.56 -13.59
CA ALA A 96 -23.04 -7.27 -14.05
C ALA A 96 -22.89 -6.24 -12.91
N ARG A 97 -23.86 -6.16 -11.99
CA ARG A 97 -23.76 -5.28 -10.81
C ARG A 97 -22.65 -5.69 -9.85
N MET A 98 -22.45 -7.00 -9.65
CA MET A 98 -21.37 -7.51 -8.81
C MET A 98 -20.00 -7.20 -9.42
N GLU A 99 -19.87 -7.32 -10.75
CA GLU A 99 -18.65 -6.97 -11.46
C GLU A 99 -18.36 -5.47 -11.39
N GLU A 100 -19.37 -4.61 -11.60
CA GLU A 100 -19.24 -3.16 -11.44
C GLU A 100 -18.83 -2.76 -10.01
N MET A 101 -19.32 -3.47 -8.99
CA MET A 101 -18.92 -3.25 -7.60
C MET A 101 -17.49 -3.72 -7.31
N ARG A 102 -17.03 -4.81 -7.93
CA ARG A 102 -15.63 -5.27 -7.88
C ARG A 102 -14.71 -4.27 -8.55
N GLU A 103 -15.04 -3.79 -9.74
CA GLU A 103 -14.25 -2.78 -10.44
C GLU A 103 -14.16 -1.48 -9.62
N ARG A 104 -15.28 -1.03 -9.03
CA ARG A 104 -15.29 0.15 -8.15
C ARG A 104 -14.44 -0.04 -6.90
N THR A 105 -14.46 -1.21 -6.28
CA THR A 105 -13.66 -1.48 -5.07
C THR A 105 -12.18 -1.61 -5.39
N LEU A 106 -11.83 -2.27 -6.50
CA LEU A 106 -10.47 -2.31 -7.04
C LEU A 106 -9.96 -0.91 -7.40
N GLY A 107 -10.76 -0.11 -8.11
CA GLY A 107 -10.42 1.27 -8.45
C GLY A 107 -10.16 2.12 -7.21
N ARG A 108 -11.01 2.02 -6.18
CA ARG A 108 -10.79 2.72 -4.89
C ARG A 108 -9.54 2.25 -4.18
N ARG A 109 -9.22 0.95 -4.26
CA ARG A 109 -7.99 0.40 -3.67
C ARG A 109 -6.75 0.94 -4.38
N ILE A 110 -6.75 0.95 -5.71
CA ILE A 110 -5.66 1.50 -6.52
C ILE A 110 -5.47 2.99 -6.24
N GLU A 111 -6.56 3.77 -6.20
CA GLU A 111 -6.49 5.20 -5.84
C GLU A 111 -5.95 5.42 -4.42
N ASN A 112 -6.34 4.57 -3.46
CA ASN A 112 -5.78 4.64 -2.11
C ASN A 112 -4.28 4.28 -2.09
N GLU A 113 -3.86 3.23 -2.80
CA GLU A 113 -2.46 2.83 -2.88
C GLU A 113 -1.61 3.85 -3.63
N LYS A 114 -2.18 4.55 -4.61
CA LYS A 114 -1.59 5.72 -5.29
C LYS A 114 -1.35 6.87 -4.33
N ASN A 115 -2.39 7.25 -3.58
CA ASN A 115 -2.31 8.35 -2.61
C ASN A 115 -1.35 8.05 -1.46
N LEU A 116 -1.17 6.78 -1.12
CA LEU A 116 -0.22 6.33 -0.10
C LEU A 116 1.20 6.12 -0.64
N GLY A 117 1.45 6.35 -1.94
CA GLY A 117 2.76 6.14 -2.55
C GLY A 117 3.24 4.68 -2.48
N ARG A 118 2.31 3.71 -2.52
CA ARG A 118 2.59 2.27 -2.43
C ARG A 118 2.52 1.55 -3.78
N LEU A 119 2.02 2.20 -4.83
CA LEU A 119 2.01 1.66 -6.19
C LEU A 119 3.43 1.53 -6.77
N VAL A 120 4.32 2.41 -6.34
CA VAL A 120 5.76 2.41 -6.65
C VAL A 120 6.47 2.79 -5.36
N GLN A 121 7.71 2.37 -5.16
CA GLN A 121 8.53 2.82 -4.04
C GLN A 121 8.84 4.33 -4.19
N LEU A 122 7.90 5.18 -3.74
CA LEU A 122 7.97 6.63 -3.89
C LEU A 122 9.31 7.23 -3.41
N PRO A 123 9.87 6.83 -2.25
CA PRO A 123 11.17 7.35 -1.80
C PRO A 123 12.32 7.03 -2.76
N GLU A 124 12.27 5.89 -3.45
CA GLU A 124 13.30 5.50 -4.41
C GLU A 124 13.19 6.32 -5.70
N VAL A 125 11.96 6.55 -6.19
CA VAL A 125 11.72 7.39 -7.36
C VAL A 125 12.13 8.84 -7.10
N GLU A 126 11.78 9.38 -5.92
CA GLU A 126 12.19 10.72 -5.51
C GLU A 126 13.71 10.86 -5.45
N ARG A 127 14.39 9.88 -4.84
CA ARG A 127 15.86 9.86 -4.78
C ARG A 127 16.47 9.80 -6.17
N ARG A 128 16.02 8.89 -7.04
CA ARG A 128 16.51 8.78 -8.43
C ARG A 128 16.31 10.07 -9.20
N THR A 129 15.15 10.71 -9.04
CA THR A 129 14.85 11.99 -9.69
C THR A 129 15.76 13.11 -9.18
N ALA A 130 16.03 13.16 -7.86
CA ALA A 130 16.96 14.12 -7.28
C ALA A 130 18.39 13.91 -7.78
N ASP A 131 18.86 12.67 -7.84
CA ASP A 131 20.19 12.32 -8.36
C ASP A 131 20.33 12.70 -9.84
N ARG A 132 19.29 12.43 -10.66
CA ARG A 132 19.23 12.88 -12.06
C ARG A 132 19.26 14.40 -12.18
N GLY A 133 18.46 15.11 -11.37
CA GLY A 133 18.46 16.58 -11.36
C GLY A 133 19.84 17.17 -11.01
N ARG A 134 20.55 16.55 -10.06
CA ARG A 134 21.92 16.93 -9.72
C ARG A 134 22.88 16.71 -10.88
N LEU A 135 22.82 15.55 -11.54
CA LEU A 135 23.65 15.22 -12.69
C LEU A 135 23.41 16.19 -13.85
N ILE A 136 22.14 16.49 -14.17
CA ILE A 136 21.79 17.46 -15.21
C ILE A 136 22.39 18.83 -14.87
N ARG A 137 22.21 19.30 -13.64
CA ARG A 137 22.78 20.58 -13.18
C ARG A 137 24.30 20.63 -13.33
N GLU A 138 25.01 19.59 -12.89
CA GLU A 138 26.47 19.52 -12.95
C GLU A 138 26.98 19.51 -14.40
N ARG A 139 26.29 18.80 -15.30
CA ARG A 139 26.63 18.79 -16.73
C ARG A 139 26.36 20.14 -17.40
N THR A 140 25.22 20.77 -17.12
CA THR A 140 24.89 22.11 -17.62
C THR A 140 25.94 23.14 -17.19
N LEU A 141 26.35 23.13 -15.91
CA LEU A 141 27.40 24.02 -15.43
C LEU A 141 28.76 23.74 -16.08
N SER A 142 29.07 22.47 -16.35
CA SER A 142 30.29 22.08 -17.04
C SER A 142 30.29 22.54 -18.50
N LEU A 143 29.17 22.42 -19.21
CA LEU A 143 28.98 22.93 -20.56
C LEU A 143 29.20 24.45 -20.60
N LEU A 144 28.59 25.19 -19.68
CA LEU A 144 28.79 26.64 -19.59
C LEU A 144 30.24 27.03 -19.36
N ARG A 145 30.97 26.26 -18.54
CA ARG A 145 32.41 26.48 -18.32
C ARG A 145 33.20 26.25 -19.62
N GLN A 146 32.90 25.17 -20.35
CA GLN A 146 33.56 24.85 -21.62
C GLN A 146 33.29 25.91 -22.71
N GLN A 147 32.07 26.45 -22.75
CA GLN A 147 31.69 27.46 -23.73
C GLN A 147 32.09 28.90 -23.33
N SER A 148 32.57 29.11 -22.10
CA SER A 148 32.80 30.47 -21.56
C SER A 148 33.74 31.32 -22.42
N GLU A 149 34.85 30.76 -22.90
CA GLU A 149 35.81 31.48 -23.76
C GLU A 149 35.21 31.82 -25.13
N ARG A 150 34.49 30.87 -25.73
CA ARG A 150 33.84 31.04 -27.04
C ARG A 150 32.74 32.08 -26.99
N VAL A 151 31.94 32.09 -25.91
CA VAL A 151 30.90 33.09 -25.67
C VAL A 151 31.53 34.46 -25.39
N ALA A 152 32.63 34.54 -24.64
CA ALA A 152 33.31 35.79 -24.34
C ALA A 152 33.96 36.44 -25.58
N ALA A 153 34.38 35.62 -26.55
CA ALA A 153 34.95 36.09 -27.82
C ALA A 153 33.90 36.59 -28.82
N GLU A 154 32.64 36.17 -28.68
CA GLU A 154 31.56 36.55 -29.58
C GLU A 154 30.90 37.85 -29.11
N THR A 155 30.69 38.79 -30.04
CA THR A 155 30.09 40.09 -29.75
C THR A 155 28.64 40.19 -30.22
N ASP A 156 28.22 39.33 -31.15
CA ASP A 156 26.86 39.32 -31.67
C ASP A 156 25.92 38.52 -30.74
N PRO A 157 24.93 39.17 -30.10
CA PRO A 157 23.99 38.50 -29.21
C PRO A 157 23.22 37.35 -29.89
N ARG A 158 22.96 37.45 -31.20
CA ARG A 158 22.23 36.41 -31.93
C ARG A 158 23.07 35.15 -32.10
N LYS A 159 24.37 35.31 -32.35
CA LYS A 159 25.30 34.18 -32.44
C LYS A 159 25.52 33.54 -31.09
N ILE A 160 25.63 34.33 -30.02
CA ILE A 160 25.71 33.81 -28.64
C ILE A 160 24.49 32.93 -28.34
N TYR A 161 23.28 33.43 -28.63
CA TYR A 161 22.05 32.67 -28.42
C TYR A 161 22.02 31.39 -29.25
N ALA A 162 22.32 31.48 -30.55
CA ALA A 162 22.32 30.31 -31.44
C ALA A 162 23.30 29.22 -30.97
N LEU A 163 24.51 29.63 -30.57
CA LEU A 163 25.53 28.74 -30.03
C LEU A 163 25.08 28.08 -28.73
N GLN A 164 24.51 28.84 -27.79
CA GLN A 164 24.01 28.28 -26.54
C GLN A 164 22.83 27.33 -26.76
N ALA A 165 21.91 27.70 -27.66
CA ALA A 165 20.73 26.88 -27.99
C ALA A 165 21.15 25.52 -28.58
N GLU A 166 22.06 25.53 -29.55
CA GLU A 166 22.58 24.30 -30.17
C GLU A 166 23.25 23.38 -29.15
N GLU A 167 24.10 23.94 -28.27
CA GLU A 167 24.81 23.17 -27.26
C GLU A 167 23.88 22.61 -26.19
N PHE A 168 22.84 23.36 -25.79
CA PHE A 168 21.83 22.85 -24.87
C PHE A 168 20.96 21.77 -25.52
N GLU A 169 20.58 21.93 -26.79
CA GLU A 169 19.84 20.92 -27.53
C GLU A 169 20.64 19.61 -27.59
N GLN A 170 21.91 19.67 -27.97
CA GLN A 170 22.80 18.49 -27.98
C GLN A 170 22.99 17.86 -26.60
N LEU A 171 23.06 18.68 -25.53
CA LEU A 171 23.14 18.17 -24.16
C LEU A 171 21.83 17.46 -23.75
N PHE A 172 20.68 18.06 -24.03
CA PHE A 172 19.38 17.51 -23.66
C PHE A 172 19.01 16.27 -24.48
N THR A 173 19.36 16.23 -25.77
CA THR A 173 19.21 15.02 -26.59
C THR A 173 20.03 13.88 -26.00
N ARG A 174 21.32 14.09 -25.70
CA ARG A 174 22.15 13.06 -25.06
C ARG A 174 21.61 12.60 -23.71
N LEU A 175 21.12 13.53 -22.90
CA LEU A 175 20.50 13.19 -21.61
C LEU A 175 19.22 12.38 -21.78
N ALA A 176 18.39 12.71 -22.78
CA ALA A 176 17.19 11.95 -23.09
C ALA A 176 17.55 10.53 -23.54
N ASP A 177 18.50 10.38 -24.46
CA ASP A 177 18.98 9.07 -24.94
C ASP A 177 19.52 8.21 -23.78
N GLU A 178 20.28 8.79 -22.86
CA GLU A 178 20.78 8.10 -21.66
C GLU A 178 19.64 7.63 -20.74
N ILE A 179 18.62 8.47 -20.53
CA ILE A 179 17.45 8.13 -19.70
C ILE A 179 16.62 7.04 -20.35
N GLU A 180 16.41 7.10 -21.66
CA GLU A 180 15.68 6.08 -22.41
C GLU A 180 16.43 4.75 -22.43
N ALA A 181 17.76 4.78 -22.60
CA ALA A 181 18.59 3.58 -22.52
C ALA A 181 18.54 2.94 -21.13
N GLU A 182 18.59 3.74 -20.06
CA GLU A 182 18.44 3.25 -18.69
C GLU A 182 17.07 2.61 -18.48
N ALA A 183 15.99 3.28 -18.89
CA ALA A 183 14.62 2.76 -18.77
C ALA A 183 14.43 1.45 -19.56
N SER A 184 15.01 1.35 -20.76
CA SER A 184 14.97 0.12 -21.55
C SER A 184 15.73 -1.02 -20.87
N ALA A 185 16.85 -0.74 -20.21
CA ALA A 185 17.63 -1.75 -19.50
C ALA A 185 16.86 -2.26 -18.26
N GLU A 186 16.18 -1.38 -17.54
CA GLU A 186 15.31 -1.76 -16.42
C GLU A 186 14.16 -2.66 -16.89
N ALA A 187 13.46 -2.27 -17.96
CA ALA A 187 12.37 -3.07 -18.52
C ALA A 187 12.82 -4.46 -18.99
N GLN A 188 14.04 -4.57 -19.54
CA GLN A 188 14.63 -5.86 -19.91
C GLN A 188 14.96 -6.70 -18.68
N ALA A 189 15.50 -6.09 -17.62
CA ALA A 189 15.78 -6.80 -16.37
C ALA A 189 14.49 -7.33 -15.72
N ASP A 190 13.42 -6.52 -15.70
CA ASP A 190 12.12 -6.92 -15.17
C ASP A 190 11.52 -8.09 -15.99
N ALA A 191 11.63 -8.03 -17.32
CA ALA A 191 11.19 -9.13 -18.19
C ALA A 191 11.96 -10.43 -17.90
N VAL A 192 13.28 -10.35 -17.70
CA VAL A 192 14.10 -11.52 -17.33
C VAL A 192 13.67 -12.07 -15.96
N LEU A 193 13.46 -11.22 -14.96
CA LEU A 193 13.02 -11.66 -13.64
C LEU A 193 11.64 -12.32 -13.69
N ALA A 194 10.71 -11.80 -14.49
CA ALA A 194 9.40 -12.41 -14.69
C ALA A 194 9.54 -13.82 -15.30
N THR A 195 10.36 -13.99 -16.34
CA THR A 195 10.59 -15.32 -16.93
C THR A 195 11.21 -16.31 -15.95
N ILE A 196 12.08 -15.87 -15.04
CA ILE A 196 12.67 -16.74 -14.02
C ILE A 196 11.61 -17.14 -12.98
N ALA A 197 10.73 -16.22 -12.58
CA ALA A 197 9.64 -16.51 -11.65
C ALA A 197 8.65 -17.54 -12.24
N ASP A 198 8.25 -17.36 -13.50
CA ASP A 198 7.33 -18.28 -14.19
C ASP A 198 7.93 -19.69 -14.28
N ASN A 199 9.21 -19.81 -14.66
CA ASN A 199 9.89 -21.11 -14.72
C ASN A 199 10.04 -21.79 -13.34
N ALA A 200 10.22 -21.01 -12.27
CA ALA A 200 10.34 -21.55 -10.92
C ALA A 200 8.99 -22.07 -10.38
N GLU A 201 7.87 -21.45 -10.76
CA GLU A 201 6.53 -21.92 -10.41
C GLU A 201 6.18 -23.22 -11.17
N ASP A 202 6.60 -23.34 -12.43
CA ASP A 202 6.43 -24.56 -13.22
C ASP A 202 7.26 -25.74 -12.67
N ASP A 203 8.51 -25.49 -12.24
CA ASP A 203 9.38 -26.50 -11.63
C ASP A 203 8.84 -27.00 -10.27
N GLU A 204 8.20 -26.13 -9.46
CA GLU A 204 7.55 -26.53 -8.20
C GLU A 204 6.24 -27.31 -8.45
N ALA A 205 5.52 -27.03 -9.54
CA ALA A 205 4.29 -27.73 -9.90
C ALA A 205 4.55 -29.14 -10.49
N GLU A 206 5.66 -29.35 -11.21
CA GLU A 206 6.05 -30.69 -11.68
C GLU A 206 6.66 -31.59 -10.58
N ALA A 207 7.14 -31.01 -9.47
CA ALA A 207 7.74 -31.73 -8.36
C ALA A 207 6.74 -32.22 -7.28
N ALA A 208 5.47 -31.83 -7.36
CA ALA A 208 4.40 -32.15 -6.39
C ALA A 208 3.43 -33.25 -6.90
#